data_AF-A0A7V7CRY7-F1
#
_entry.id   AF-A0A7V7CRY7-F1
#
_cell.length_a   1.000
_cell.length_b   1.000
_cell.length_c   1.000
_cell.angle_alpha   90.00
_cell.angle_beta   90.00
_cell.angle_gamma   90.00
#
_symmetry.space_group_name_H-M   'P 1'
#
loop_
_entity.id
_entity.type
_entity.pdbx_description
1 polymer ?
#
loop_
_entity_poly.entity_id
_entity_poly.type
_entity_poly.pdbx_seq_one_letter_code
_entity_poly.pdbx_strand_id
1 'polypeptide(L)' 'MSFHETNQETLNLIMFYHNHRRYKSGKRAGQTPMEILTGKKQEKDWIDLLFEVIREKDKSFSVSAV' A
#
# COMPACT_ATOMS: atom_id res chain seq x y z
N MET A 1 13.16 28.72 -9.67
CA MET A 1 12.09 28.11 -8.85
C MET A 1 12.13 26.61 -9.12
N SER A 2 12.45 25.76 -8.14
CA SER A 2 12.38 24.31 -8.32
C SER A 2 10.96 23.83 -8.00
N PHE A 3 10.27 23.25 -8.98
CA PHE A 3 8.99 22.59 -8.77
C PHE A 3 9.28 21.22 -8.14
N HIS A 4 8.72 20.91 -6.97
CA HIS A 4 8.69 19.54 -6.49
C HIS A 4 7.69 18.78 -7.35
N GLU A 5 8.15 18.18 -8.44
CA GLU A 5 7.30 17.37 -9.32
C GLU A 5 6.91 16.08 -8.59
N THR A 6 5.72 16.11 -8.00
CA THR A 6 5.10 14.90 -7.49
C THR A 6 4.49 14.19 -8.70
N ASN A 7 5.15 13.15 -9.22
CA ASN A 7 4.62 12.38 -10.35
C ASN A 7 3.50 11.43 -9.92
N GLN A 8 2.71 10.97 -10.89
CA GLN A 8 1.53 10.15 -10.61
C GLN A 8 1.89 8.81 -9.97
N GLU A 9 3.05 8.23 -10.31
CA GLU A 9 3.57 7.00 -9.72
C GLU A 9 3.79 7.16 -8.21
N THR A 10 4.37 8.30 -7.81
CA THR A 10 4.59 8.64 -6.40
C THR A 10 3.26 8.82 -5.67
N LEU A 11 2.30 9.52 -6.27
CA LEU A 11 0.96 9.70 -5.69
C LEU A 11 0.23 8.36 -5.53
N ASN A 12 0.34 7.47 -6.51
CA ASN A 12 -0.25 6.14 -6.46
C ASN A 12 0.35 5.30 -5.33
N LEU A 13 1.67 5.35 -5.13
CA LEU A 13 2.34 4.65 -4.04
C LEU A 13 1.92 5.18 -2.67
N ILE A 14 1.85 6.51 -2.51
CA ILE A 14 1.37 7.15 -1.27
C ILE A 14 -0.07 6.70 -0.99
N MET A 15 -0.96 6.80 -1.97
CA MET A 15 -2.36 6.36 -1.85
C MET A 15 -2.44 4.89 -1.45
N PHE A 16 -1.65 4.02 -2.10
CA PHE A 16 -1.61 2.60 -1.81
C PHE A 16 -1.21 2.33 -0.36
N TYR A 17 -0.11 2.93 0.12
CA TYR A 17 0.35 2.80 1.50
C TYR A 17 -0.73 3.23 2.49
N HIS A 18 -1.33 4.40 2.29
CA HIS A 18 -2.34 4.92 3.21
C HIS A 18 -3.57 4.03 3.29
N ASN A 19 -3.99 3.42 2.18
CA ASN A 19 -5.19 2.58 2.13
C ASN A 19 -5.01 1.19 2.75
N HIS A 20 -3.80 0.64 2.72
CA HIS A 20 -3.52 -0.75 3.12
C HIS A 20 -2.73 -0.88 4.43
N ARG A 21 -2.12 0.19 4.94
CA ARG A 21 -1.44 0.15 6.24
C ARG A 21 -2.44 0.02 7.39
N ARG A 22 -2.08 -0.71 8.44
CA ARG A 22 -2.87 -0.74 9.69
C ARG A 22 -2.62 0.50 10.54
N TYR A 23 -3.65 1.00 11.22
CA TYR A 23 -3.46 1.99 12.28
C TYR A 23 -2.81 1.34 13.50
N LYS A 24 -1.85 2.04 14.10
CA LYS A 24 -1.12 1.54 15.28
C LYS A 24 -1.85 1.80 16.60
N SER A 25 -2.77 2.77 16.65
CA SER A 25 -3.40 3.22 17.90
C SER A 25 -4.78 3.85 17.66
N GLY A 26 -5.47 4.14 18.77
CA GLY A 26 -6.81 4.74 18.78
C GLY A 26 -7.93 3.74 18.49
N LYS A 27 -9.15 4.26 18.28
CA LYS A 27 -10.36 3.43 18.07
C LYS A 27 -10.30 2.49 16.86
N ARG A 28 -9.38 2.75 15.92
CA ARG A 28 -9.21 2.01 14.66
C ARG A 28 -7.94 1.15 14.65
N ALA A 29 -7.26 1.02 15.80
CA ALA A 29 -6.03 0.25 15.90
C ALA A 29 -6.21 -1.17 15.36
N GLY A 30 -5.24 -1.64 14.57
CA GLY A 30 -5.30 -2.95 13.92
C GLY A 30 -6.10 -2.99 12.62
N GLN A 31 -6.90 -1.97 12.29
CA GLN A 31 -7.64 -1.91 11.03
C GLN A 31 -6.90 -1.07 9.99
N THR A 32 -7.11 -1.38 8.72
CA THR A 32 -6.74 -0.57 7.55
C THR A 32 -7.89 0.34 7.15
N PRO A 33 -7.63 1.45 6.43
CA PRO A 33 -8.72 2.27 5.88
C PRO A 33 -9.64 1.49 4.94
N MET A 34 -9.13 0.58 4.13
CA MET A 34 -9.98 -0.24 3.25
C MET A 34 -10.88 -1.20 4.01
N GLU A 35 -10.42 -1.80 5.11
CA GLU A 35 -11.28 -2.61 5.99
C GLU A 35 -12.43 -1.78 6.56
N ILE A 36 -12.17 -0.54 6.98
CA ILE A 36 -13.18 0.35 7.53
C ILE A 36 -14.19 0.77 6.45
N LEU A 37 -13.72 1.09 5.25
CA LEU A 37 -14.57 1.57 4.16
C LEU A 37 -15.41 0.45 3.53
N THR A 38 -14.88 -0.77 3.44
CA THR A 38 -15.51 -1.86 2.69
C THR A 38 -16.08 -2.97 3.55
N GLY A 39 -15.72 -3.04 4.82
CA GLY A 39 -16.04 -4.16 5.71
C GLY A 39 -15.31 -5.48 5.35
N LYS A 40 -14.46 -5.48 4.32
CA LYS A 40 -13.69 -6.66 3.90
C LYS A 40 -12.35 -6.69 4.61
N LYS A 41 -12.02 -7.83 5.23
CA LYS A 41 -10.76 -8.03 5.93
C LYS A 41 -9.59 -8.05 4.95
N GLN A 42 -8.51 -7.33 5.28
CA GLN A 42 -7.24 -7.43 4.57
C GLN A 42 -6.41 -8.51 5.27
N GLU A 43 -6.08 -9.60 4.57
CA GLU A 43 -5.38 -10.73 5.20
C GLU A 43 -3.84 -10.57 5.19
N LYS A 44 -3.29 -9.83 4.23
CA LYS A 44 -1.85 -9.65 4.04
C LYS A 44 -1.35 -8.31 4.56
N ASP A 45 -0.05 -8.20 4.83
CA ASP A 45 0.57 -6.90 5.09
C ASP A 45 0.59 -6.06 3.80
N TRP A 46 0.63 -4.73 3.96
CA TRP A 46 0.60 -3.81 2.83
C TRP A 46 1.83 -3.98 1.91
N ILE A 47 2.99 -4.40 2.45
CA ILE A 47 4.19 -4.65 1.63
C ILE A 47 3.97 -5.87 0.72
N ASP A 48 3.37 -6.94 1.25
CA ASP A 48 3.06 -8.14 0.47
C ASP A 48 2.09 -7.81 -0.67
N LEU A 49 1.05 -7.04 -0.36
CA LEU A 49 0.09 -6.57 -1.36
C LEU A 49 0.75 -5.69 -2.42
N LEU A 50 1.70 -4.83 -2.04
CA LEU A 50 2.44 -4.01 -2.99
C LEU A 50 3.25 -4.89 -3.96
N PHE A 51 3.95 -5.90 -3.45
CA PHE A 51 4.70 -6.83 -4.31
C PHE A 51 3.79 -7.65 -5.23
N GLU A 52 2.58 -7.98 -4.81
CA GLU A 52 1.58 -8.60 -5.69
C GLU A 52 1.21 -7.68 -6.85
N VAL A 53 0.89 -6.41 -6.56
CA VAL A 53 0.59 -5.42 -7.60
C VAL A 53 1.78 -5.22 -8.55
N ILE A 54 3.01 -5.20 -8.03
CA ILE A 54 4.21 -5.06 -8.87
C ILE A 54 4.39 -6.30 -9.74
N ARG A 55 4.27 -7.52 -9.20
CA ARG A 55 4.37 -8.77 -9.98
C ARG A 55 3.31 -8.89 -11.06
N GLU A 56 2.10 -8.38 -10.82
CA GLU A 56 1.04 -8.33 -11.83
C GLU A 56 1.39 -7.40 -13.00
N LYS A 57 2.01 -6.25 -12.70
CA LYS A 57 2.44 -5.27 -13.71
C LYS A 57 3.73 -5.65 -14.42
N ASP A 58 4.67 -6.22 -13.69
CA ASP A 58 5.97 -6.68 -14.17
C ASP A 58 6.23 -8.10 -13.66
N LYS A 59 5.95 -9.07 -14.52
CA LYS A 59 6.12 -10.50 -14.21
C LYS A 59 7.58 -10.90 -14.02
N SER A 60 8.53 -10.06 -14.44
CA SER A 60 9.97 -10.31 -14.25
C SER A 60 10.45 -9.86 -12.86
N PHE A 61 9.63 -9.09 -12.13
CA PHE A 61 9.98 -8.62 -10.80
C PHE A 61 10.08 -9.76 -9.79
N SER A 62 11.26 -9.91 -9.19
CA SER A 62 11.53 -10.84 -8.10
C SER A 62 12.16 -10.10 -6.92
N VAL A 63 11.72 -10.42 -5.70
CA VAL A 63 12.37 -9.96 -4.48
C VAL A 63 13.33 -11.06 -4.03
N SER A 64 14.63 -10.75 -3.93
CA SER A 64 15.60 -11.64 -3.30
C SER A 64 15.32 -11.66 -1.80
N ALA A 65 15.13 -12.84 -1.21
CA ALA A 65 15.06 -12.98 0.24
C ALA A 65 16.39 -12.50 0.84
N VAL A 66 16.31 -11.59 1.82
CA VAL A 66 17.43 -11.23 2.69
C VAL A 66 17.56 -12.27 3.79
#